data_AF-A0A978UJT5-F1
#
_entry.id   AF-A0A978UJT5-F1
#
_cell.length_a   1.000
_cell.length_b   1.000
_cell.length_c   1.000
_cell.angle_alpha   90.00
_cell.angle_beta   90.00
_cell.angle_gamma   90.00
#
_symmetry.space_group_name_H-M   'P 1'
#
loop_
_entity.id
_entity.type
_entity.pdbx_description
1 polymer ?
#
loop_
_entity_poly.entity_id
_entity_poly.type
_entity_poly.pdbx_seq_one_letter_code
_entity_poly.pdbx_strand_id
1 'polypeptide(L)'
;MALNVFGKPIRNHALKVMPEYQDKKVITAVDRAYEALMMKDADNKAENAQKFVEGLKPKYAAALISTVCLIYNATGNRLTFIRSHDWEGHIGDYPYPLLLENGQWGAFLHVYTEIREADQFNNYKWETRRFLNHYSSDMLNGCFSTVITGFSDVMDSDYRISPIFE
;
A
#
# COMPACT_ATOMS: atom_id res chain seq x y z
N MET A 1 18.45 0.66 -6.42
CA MET A 1 17.35 0.18 -5.56
C MET A 1 16.12 1.01 -5.91
N ALA A 2 14.96 0.40 -6.13
CA ALA A 2 13.74 1.18 -6.29
C ALA A 2 13.45 1.87 -4.95
N LEU A 3 13.27 3.20 -4.95
CA LEU A 3 13.17 4.01 -3.73
C LEU A 3 11.94 3.68 -2.88
N ASN A 4 10.95 3.00 -3.47
CA ASN A 4 9.66 2.72 -2.86
C ASN A 4 9.34 1.21 -2.73
N VAL A 5 10.39 0.37 -2.71
CA VAL A 5 10.28 -1.08 -2.49
C VAL A 5 11.12 -1.49 -1.26
N PHE A 6 10.51 -2.25 -0.36
CA PHE A 6 11.03 -2.55 0.97
C PHE A 6 11.07 -4.06 1.25
N GLY A 7 12.09 -4.47 2.00
CA GLY A 7 12.31 -5.87 2.36
C GLY A 7 13.18 -6.64 1.36
N LYS A 8 13.75 -7.75 1.83
CA LYS A 8 14.55 -8.66 1.01
C LYS A 8 13.64 -9.65 0.28
N PRO A 9 13.93 -9.98 -0.98
CA PRO A 9 13.13 -10.94 -1.73
C PRO A 9 13.31 -12.36 -1.17
N ILE A 10 12.20 -13.09 -1.05
CA ILE A 10 12.15 -14.49 -0.61
C ILE A 10 12.22 -15.38 -1.85
N ARG A 11 13.43 -15.85 -2.15
CA ARG A 11 13.78 -16.71 -3.29
C ARG A 11 14.10 -18.14 -2.82
N ASN A 12 14.27 -19.06 -3.77
CA ASN A 12 14.61 -20.46 -3.47
C ASN A 12 15.84 -20.61 -2.57
N HIS A 13 16.89 -19.81 -2.79
CA HIS A 13 18.10 -19.87 -1.96
C HIS A 13 17.83 -19.44 -0.50
N ALA A 14 16.90 -18.51 -0.28
CA ALA A 14 16.54 -18.06 1.06
C ALA A 14 15.78 -19.16 1.82
N LEU A 15 14.94 -19.94 1.12
CA LEU A 15 14.29 -21.11 1.72
C LEU A 15 15.28 -22.25 1.95
N LYS A 16 16.25 -22.46 1.05
CA LYS A 16 17.24 -23.55 1.18
C LYS A 16 18.09 -23.50 2.45
N VAL A 17 18.25 -22.32 3.05
CA VAL A 17 18.98 -22.17 4.30
C VAL A 17 18.11 -22.37 5.54
N MET A 18 16.80 -22.55 5.37
CA MET A 18 15.86 -22.80 6.46
C MET A 18 15.75 -24.33 6.71
N PRO A 19 15.73 -24.77 7.98
CA PRO A 19 15.65 -26.19 8.31
C PRO A 19 14.47 -26.93 7.67
N GLU A 20 13.34 -26.24 7.50
CA GLU A 20 12.10 -26.79 6.94
C GLU A 20 12.20 -27.13 5.44
N TYR A 21 13.06 -26.44 4.69
CA TYR A 21 13.16 -26.58 3.23
C TYR A 21 14.54 -27.06 2.76
N GLN A 22 15.53 -27.19 3.64
CA GLN A 22 16.91 -27.54 3.30
C GLN A 22 16.97 -28.86 2.50
N ASP A 23 16.25 -29.88 2.95
CA ASP A 23 16.24 -31.24 2.38
C ASP A 23 15.23 -31.39 1.23
N LYS A 24 14.38 -30.38 1.01
CA LYS A 24 13.35 -30.42 -0.02
C LYS A 24 13.98 -30.33 -1.42
N LYS A 25 13.89 -31.40 -2.22
CA LYS A 25 14.52 -31.46 -3.56
C LYS A 25 14.12 -30.31 -4.49
N VAL A 26 12.84 -29.92 -4.48
CA VAL A 26 12.28 -28.85 -5.32
C VAL A 26 11.51 -27.88 -4.46
N ILE A 27 11.91 -26.61 -4.49
CA ILE A 27 11.16 -25.51 -3.87
C ILE A 27 10.18 -24.95 -4.88
N THR A 28 8.90 -24.99 -4.52
CA THR A 28 7.79 -24.55 -5.37
C THR A 28 7.47 -23.07 -5.15
N ALA A 29 6.64 -22.49 -6.01
CA ALA A 29 6.13 -21.14 -5.80
C ALA A 29 5.26 -21.06 -4.54
N VAL A 30 4.51 -22.11 -4.22
CA VAL A 30 3.66 -22.18 -3.02
C VAL A 30 4.50 -22.09 -1.75
N ASP A 31 5.65 -22.78 -1.71
CA ASP A 31 6.58 -22.70 -0.57
C ASP A 31 7.06 -21.26 -0.36
N ARG A 32 7.46 -20.58 -1.45
CA ARG A 32 7.89 -19.18 -1.39
C ARG A 32 6.76 -18.24 -0.98
N ALA A 33 5.54 -18.49 -1.45
CA ALA A 33 4.35 -17.71 -1.13
C ALA A 33 4.01 -17.82 0.37
N TYR A 34 4.04 -19.05 0.89
CA TYR A 34 3.77 -19.34 2.29
C TYR A 34 4.79 -18.64 3.20
N GLU A 35 6.08 -18.79 2.91
CA GLU A 35 7.13 -18.10 3.68
C GLU A 35 7.04 -16.58 3.59
N ALA A 36 6.70 -16.04 2.41
CA ALA A 36 6.46 -14.61 2.30
C ALA A 36 5.32 -14.16 3.21
N LEU A 37 4.20 -14.87 3.21
CA LEU A 37 3.08 -14.51 4.07
C LEU A 37 3.46 -14.55 5.56
N MET A 38 4.22 -15.56 5.99
CA MET A 38 4.70 -15.67 7.37
C MET A 38 5.68 -14.55 7.74
N MET A 39 6.52 -14.12 6.79
CA MET A 39 7.53 -13.07 6.98
C MET A 39 7.04 -11.67 6.62
N LYS A 40 5.73 -11.44 6.49
CA LYS A 40 5.16 -10.16 6.03
C LYS A 40 5.67 -8.96 6.83
N ASP A 41 5.78 -9.11 8.15
CA ASP A 41 6.14 -8.04 9.08
C ASP A 41 7.59 -8.16 9.60
N ALA A 42 8.36 -9.15 9.12
CA ALA A 42 9.74 -9.36 9.53
C ALA A 42 10.67 -8.20 9.13
N ASP A 43 11.78 -8.02 9.86
CA ASP A 43 12.80 -6.99 9.60
C ASP A 43 12.26 -5.55 9.50
N ASN A 44 11.13 -5.25 10.17
CA ASN A 44 10.43 -3.97 10.12
C ASN A 44 10.08 -3.52 8.69
N LYS A 45 9.99 -4.44 7.71
CA LYS A 45 9.79 -4.09 6.30
C LYS A 45 8.45 -3.37 6.06
N ALA A 46 7.40 -3.78 6.78
CA ALA A 46 6.08 -3.17 6.71
C ALA A 46 6.10 -1.77 7.33
N GLU A 47 6.71 -1.62 8.50
CA GLU A 47 6.86 -0.34 9.18
C GLU A 47 7.68 0.66 8.36
N ASN A 48 8.77 0.21 7.72
CA ASN A 48 9.59 1.05 6.85
C ASN A 48 8.81 1.53 5.62
N ALA A 49 8.03 0.65 5.00
CA ALA A 49 7.17 1.00 3.87
C ALA A 49 6.11 2.04 4.29
N GLN A 50 5.48 1.84 5.45
CA GLN A 50 4.50 2.75 6.02
C GLN A 50 5.11 4.11 6.37
N LYS A 51 6.22 4.15 7.10
CA LYS A 51 6.91 5.39 7.47
C LYS A 51 7.36 6.18 6.24
N PHE A 52 7.83 5.49 5.20
CA PHE A 52 8.22 6.12 3.95
C PHE A 52 7.05 6.89 3.33
N VAL A 53 5.91 6.23 3.12
CA VAL A 53 4.75 6.84 2.45
C VAL A 53 4.04 7.87 3.34
N GLU A 54 4.00 7.66 4.66
CA GLU A 54 3.53 8.67 5.62
C GLU A 54 4.42 9.91 5.61
N GLY A 55 5.73 9.74 5.47
CA GLY A 55 6.68 10.84 5.31
C GLY A 55 6.50 11.64 4.00
N LEU A 56 5.74 11.12 3.03
CA LEU A 56 5.38 11.86 1.81
C LEU A 56 4.18 12.78 2.02
N LYS A 57 3.29 12.46 2.98
CA LYS A 57 2.06 13.22 3.22
C LYS A 57 2.29 14.71 3.43
N PRO A 58 3.25 15.18 4.26
CA PRO A 58 3.40 16.62 4.55
C PRO A 58 3.70 17.48 3.32
N LYS A 59 4.20 16.89 2.23
CA LYS A 59 4.44 17.60 0.97
C LYS A 59 3.16 18.01 0.27
N TYR A 60 2.09 17.24 0.46
CA TYR A 60 0.77 17.54 -0.02
C TYR A 60 0.08 18.29 1.11
N ALA A 61 -0.20 19.58 0.90
CA ALA A 61 -0.77 20.46 1.91
C ALA A 61 -1.97 19.78 2.61
N ALA A 62 -2.24 20.15 3.87
CA ALA A 62 -3.29 19.53 4.70
C ALA A 62 -4.70 19.51 4.06
N ALA A 63 -4.92 20.26 2.99
CA ALA A 63 -6.16 20.32 2.22
C ALA A 63 -6.29 19.29 1.08
N LEU A 64 -5.23 18.54 0.74
CA LEU A 64 -5.27 17.55 -0.35
C LEU A 64 -5.62 16.17 0.20
N ILE A 65 -6.71 15.59 -0.30
CA ILE A 65 -7.09 14.20 -0.03
C ILE A 65 -6.04 13.31 -0.69
N SER A 66 -5.43 12.41 0.09
CA SER A 66 -4.43 11.46 -0.41
C SER A 66 -4.63 10.08 0.18
N THR A 67 -4.40 9.07 -0.66
CA THR A 67 -4.47 7.67 -0.29
C THR A 67 -3.05 7.12 -0.16
N VAL A 68 -2.76 6.60 1.02
CA VAL A 68 -1.53 5.83 1.28
C VAL A 68 -1.73 4.42 0.75
N CYS A 69 -0.92 4.04 -0.24
CA CYS A 69 -0.98 2.72 -0.84
C CYS A 69 0.23 1.87 -0.42
N LEU A 70 -0.06 0.70 0.13
CA LEU A 70 0.92 -0.34 0.47
C LEU A 70 0.52 -1.64 -0.23
N ILE A 71 1.46 -2.28 -0.91
CA ILE A 71 1.24 -3.56 -1.60
C ILE A 71 2.27 -4.56 -1.11
N TYR A 72 1.83 -5.72 -0.61
CA TYR A 72 2.72 -6.82 -0.28
C TYR A 72 2.59 -7.94 -1.31
N ASN A 73 3.72 -8.43 -1.81
CA ASN A 73 3.72 -9.59 -2.70
C ASN A 73 4.05 -10.87 -1.94
N ALA A 74 3.03 -11.73 -1.76
CA ALA A 74 3.17 -13.09 -1.23
C ALA A 74 2.73 -14.16 -2.25
N THR A 75 2.87 -13.90 -3.55
CA THR A 75 2.39 -14.82 -4.61
C THR A 75 3.36 -15.96 -4.90
N GLY A 76 4.56 -15.95 -4.29
CA GLY A 76 5.63 -16.89 -4.59
C GLY A 76 6.44 -16.53 -5.85
N ASN A 77 6.03 -15.52 -6.61
CA ASN A 77 6.72 -15.06 -7.81
C ASN A 77 6.83 -13.54 -7.84
N ARG A 78 7.56 -13.00 -8.82
CA ARG A 78 7.68 -11.55 -9.02
C ARG A 78 6.42 -11.00 -9.70
N LEU A 79 5.87 -9.91 -9.15
CA LEU A 79 4.84 -9.11 -9.81
C LEU A 79 5.49 -8.03 -10.66
N THR A 80 4.90 -7.78 -11.83
CA THR A 80 5.31 -6.72 -12.76
C THR A 80 4.13 -5.82 -13.00
N PHE A 81 4.35 -4.51 -12.91
CA PHE A 81 3.35 -3.51 -13.22
C PHE A 81 3.02 -3.55 -14.73
N ILE A 82 1.73 -3.60 -15.06
CA ILE A 82 1.26 -3.67 -16.45
C ILE A 82 0.55 -2.39 -16.88
N ARG A 83 -0.40 -1.90 -16.06
CA ARG A 83 -1.15 -0.68 -16.35
C ARG A 83 -1.64 -0.02 -15.06
N SER A 84 -1.84 1.29 -15.12
CA SER A 84 -2.64 2.06 -14.17
C SER A 84 -3.74 2.82 -14.91
N HIS A 85 -4.77 3.20 -14.16
CA HIS A 85 -5.79 4.12 -14.63
C HIS A 85 -6.23 4.97 -13.44
N ASP A 86 -6.17 6.29 -13.60
CA ASP A 86 -6.59 7.24 -12.59
C ASP A 86 -7.98 7.75 -12.98
N TRP A 87 -9.00 7.33 -12.25
CA TRP A 87 -10.37 7.85 -12.43
C TRP A 87 -10.47 9.29 -11.95
N GLU A 88 -9.81 9.58 -10.82
CA GLU A 88 -9.74 10.87 -10.17
C GLU A 88 -8.36 11.02 -9.54
N GLY A 89 -7.79 12.23 -9.50
CA GLY A 89 -6.44 12.45 -8.97
C GLY A 89 -5.33 11.92 -9.86
N HIS A 90 -4.15 11.72 -9.28
CA HIS A 90 -2.96 11.22 -9.97
C HIS A 90 -1.96 10.58 -8.99
N ILE A 91 -0.98 9.86 -9.54
CA ILE A 91 0.15 9.34 -8.77
C ILE A 91 0.97 10.50 -8.16
N GLY A 92 1.38 10.35 -6.90
CA GLY A 92 2.25 11.32 -6.23
C GLY A 92 3.71 11.26 -6.72
N ASP A 93 4.63 11.75 -5.87
CA ASP A 93 6.05 11.93 -6.19
C ASP A 93 6.78 10.64 -6.62
N TYR A 94 6.27 9.48 -6.19
CA TYR A 94 6.87 8.18 -6.44
C TYR A 94 5.94 7.34 -7.31
N PRO A 95 6.46 6.76 -8.41
CA PRO A 95 5.66 5.97 -9.33
C PRO A 95 5.20 4.66 -8.69
N TYR A 96 4.23 4.00 -9.33
CA TYR A 96 3.88 2.63 -8.97
C TYR A 96 5.12 1.72 -8.98
N PRO A 97 5.28 0.80 -8.01
CA PRO A 97 6.36 -0.18 -8.02
C PRO A 97 6.32 -1.01 -9.31
N LEU A 98 7.29 -0.79 -10.20
CA LEU A 98 7.33 -1.46 -11.51
C LEU A 98 7.57 -2.97 -11.38
N LEU A 99 8.35 -3.36 -10.38
CA LEU A 99 8.68 -4.74 -10.06
C LEU A 99 8.61 -4.92 -8.55
N LEU A 100 7.90 -5.94 -8.12
CA LEU A 100 7.80 -6.31 -6.71
C LEU A 100 8.11 -7.80 -6.58
N GLU A 101 9.25 -8.13 -5.98
CA GLU A 101 9.63 -9.53 -5.76
C GLU A 101 8.79 -10.14 -4.63
N ASN A 102 8.68 -11.47 -4.62
CA ASN A 102 8.03 -12.18 -3.53
C ASN A 102 8.70 -11.83 -2.20
N GLY A 103 7.91 -11.53 -1.17
CA GLY A 103 8.39 -11.16 0.15
C GLY A 103 8.59 -9.66 0.38
N GLN A 104 8.35 -8.81 -0.62
CA GLN A 104 8.59 -7.35 -0.57
C GLN A 104 7.29 -6.54 -0.45
N TRP A 105 7.44 -5.35 0.14
CA TRP A 105 6.43 -4.30 0.17
C TRP A 105 6.74 -3.23 -0.88
N GLY A 106 5.73 -2.78 -1.62
CA GLY A 106 5.76 -1.56 -2.40
C GLY A 106 4.92 -0.49 -1.72
N ALA A 107 5.35 0.77 -1.80
CA ALA A 107 4.63 1.90 -1.23
C ALA A 107 4.52 3.05 -2.23
N PHE A 108 3.39 3.73 -2.28
CA PHE A 108 3.22 4.95 -3.08
C PHE A 108 2.04 5.75 -2.57
N LEU A 109 1.97 7.00 -3.01
CA LEU A 109 0.87 7.90 -2.68
C LEU A 109 0.03 8.14 -3.93
N HIS A 110 -1.29 8.09 -3.78
CA HIS A 110 -2.22 8.54 -4.81
C HIS A 110 -2.94 9.78 -4.29
N VAL A 111 -2.86 10.87 -5.03
CA VAL A 111 -3.27 12.20 -4.58
C VAL A 111 -4.42 12.70 -5.41
N TYR A 112 -5.47 13.12 -4.72
CA TYR A 112 -6.55 13.86 -5.33
C TYR A 112 -6.16 15.33 -5.40
N THR A 113 -6.27 15.91 -6.59
CA THR A 113 -6.09 17.34 -6.79
C THR A 113 -7.34 17.91 -7.42
N GLU A 114 -8.09 18.68 -6.65
CA GLU A 114 -9.02 19.65 -7.20
C GLU A 114 -8.30 20.97 -7.41
N ILE A 115 -8.50 21.58 -8.57
CA ILE A 115 -8.17 23.00 -8.76
C ILE A 115 -9.26 23.78 -8.02
N ARG A 116 -8.93 24.39 -6.88
CA ARG A 116 -9.83 25.30 -6.15
C ARG A 116 -9.12 26.62 -5.83
N GLU A 117 -9.90 27.68 -5.65
CA GLU A 117 -9.39 29.00 -5.26
C GLU A 117 -8.63 28.92 -3.93
N ALA A 118 -7.59 29.76 -3.78
CA ALA A 118 -6.82 29.87 -2.55
C ALA A 118 -7.73 30.21 -1.35
N ASP A 119 -7.40 29.70 -0.16
CA ASP A 119 -8.08 29.94 1.13
C ASP A 119 -9.39 29.20 1.44
N GLN A 120 -9.89 28.30 0.58
CA GLN A 120 -11.16 27.58 0.87
C GLN A 120 -11.14 26.69 2.12
N PHE A 121 -9.96 26.28 2.61
CA PHE A 121 -9.83 25.34 3.74
C PHE A 121 -9.17 25.91 5.00
N ASN A 122 -8.78 27.19 5.02
CA ASN A 122 -8.03 27.78 6.14
C ASN A 122 -8.80 27.85 7.48
N ASN A 123 -10.10 27.54 7.48
CA ASN A 123 -10.93 27.53 8.68
C ASN A 123 -11.18 26.13 9.27
N TYR A 124 -10.67 25.04 8.67
CA TYR A 124 -10.92 23.70 9.17
C TYR A 124 -9.84 23.25 10.16
N LYS A 125 -10.28 23.04 11.40
CA LYS A 125 -9.46 22.46 12.46
C LYS A 125 -9.52 20.95 12.34
N TRP A 126 -8.39 20.33 12.00
CA TRP A 126 -8.30 18.90 11.74
C TRP A 126 -8.11 18.10 13.03
N GLU A 127 -8.93 17.08 13.23
CA GLU A 127 -8.65 15.99 14.17
C GLU A 127 -8.64 14.66 13.40
N THR A 128 -7.51 13.96 13.41
CA THR A 128 -7.40 12.60 12.88
C THR A 128 -8.09 11.62 13.82
N ARG A 129 -9.29 11.15 13.44
CA ARG A 129 -9.86 9.92 13.99
C ARG A 129 -9.62 8.75 13.03
N ARG A 130 -9.15 7.63 13.57
CA ARG A 130 -8.78 6.43 12.81
C ARG A 130 -9.82 5.34 13.04
N PHE A 131 -10.89 5.26 12.24
CA PHE A 131 -11.86 4.16 12.39
C PHE A 131 -12.57 3.74 11.10
N LEU A 132 -12.90 2.43 11.08
CA LEU A 132 -13.44 1.57 10.02
C LEU A 132 -12.44 1.20 8.91
N ASN A 133 -11.89 -0.01 9.04
CA ASN A 133 -11.22 -0.69 7.94
C ASN A 133 -12.28 -1.42 7.12
N HIS A 134 -12.44 -1.09 5.84
CA HIS A 134 -13.15 -1.97 4.93
C HIS A 134 -12.19 -3.06 4.49
N TYR A 135 -12.58 -4.31 4.74
CA TYR A 135 -11.84 -5.50 4.35
C TYR A 135 -12.54 -6.12 3.16
N SER A 136 -11.80 -6.33 2.07
CA SER A 136 -12.28 -7.11 0.94
C SER A 136 -11.20 -8.09 0.52
N SER A 137 -11.60 -9.31 0.20
CA SER A 137 -10.70 -10.31 -0.37
C SER A 137 -11.39 -11.06 -1.48
N ASP A 138 -10.62 -11.39 -2.51
CA ASP A 138 -11.13 -12.11 -3.67
C ASP A 138 -10.07 -13.07 -4.22
N MET A 139 -10.53 -14.08 -4.95
CA MET A 139 -9.68 -15.01 -5.70
C MET A 139 -9.93 -14.86 -7.19
N LEU A 140 -8.88 -14.45 -7.91
CA LEU A 140 -8.92 -14.38 -9.37
C LEU A 140 -7.75 -15.17 -9.96
N ASN A 141 -8.03 -16.04 -10.94
CA ASN A 141 -7.05 -16.88 -11.63
C ASN A 141 -6.18 -17.73 -10.68
N GLY A 142 -6.73 -18.17 -9.55
CA GLY A 142 -6.01 -18.97 -8.55
C GLY A 142 -5.08 -18.17 -7.63
N CYS A 143 -5.02 -16.84 -7.76
CA CYS A 143 -4.32 -15.96 -6.83
C CYS A 143 -5.32 -15.30 -5.88
N PHE A 144 -4.98 -15.30 -4.59
CA PHE A 144 -5.74 -14.63 -3.54
C PHE A 144 -5.23 -13.20 -3.35
N SER A 145 -6.14 -12.24 -3.29
CA SER A 145 -5.84 -10.84 -3.00
C SER A 145 -6.68 -10.36 -1.82
N THR A 146 -6.06 -9.58 -0.95
CA THR A 146 -6.72 -8.89 0.15
C THR A 146 -6.44 -7.40 0.04
N VAL A 147 -7.50 -6.60 0.08
CA VAL A 147 -7.46 -5.14 0.13
C VAL A 147 -8.05 -4.69 1.45
N ILE A 148 -7.31 -3.84 2.14
CA ILE A 148 -7.77 -3.18 3.36
C ILE A 148 -7.70 -1.68 3.10
N THR A 149 -8.84 -1.01 3.16
CA THR A 149 -8.90 0.45 3.09
C THR A 149 -9.22 0.97 4.48
N GLY A 150 -8.41 1.91 4.95
CA GLY A 150 -8.69 2.65 6.17
C GLY A 150 -9.34 3.98 5.81
N PHE A 151 -10.33 4.39 6.58
CA PHE A 151 -10.91 5.72 6.48
C PHE A 151 -10.19 6.66 7.45
N SER A 152 -9.71 7.78 6.94
CA SER A 152 -9.20 8.89 7.75
C SER A 152 -9.76 10.18 7.15
N ASP A 153 -11.04 10.40 7.32
CA ASP A 153 -11.66 11.63 6.84
C ASP A 153 -11.35 12.81 7.77
N VAL A 154 -11.26 13.97 7.12
CA VAL A 154 -11.37 15.28 7.73
C VAL A 154 -12.83 15.48 8.09
N MET A 155 -13.19 15.26 9.36
CA MET A 155 -14.48 15.70 9.87
C MET A 155 -14.39 17.20 10.17
N ASP A 156 -15.23 18.01 9.53
CA ASP A 156 -15.53 19.35 10.03
C ASP A 156 -16.13 19.22 11.44
N SER A 157 -15.86 20.17 12.33
CA SER A 157 -16.28 20.13 13.74
C SER A 157 -17.80 20.07 13.94
N ASP A 158 -18.56 20.27 12.86
CA ASP A 158 -20.02 20.37 12.85
C ASP A 158 -20.77 19.12 12.35
N TYR A 159 -20.10 18.00 12.01
CA TYR A 159 -20.76 16.73 11.64
C TYR A 159 -21.82 16.83 10.50
N ARG A 160 -21.75 17.85 9.64
CA ARG A 160 -22.73 18.02 8.56
C ARG A 160 -22.30 17.25 7.32
N ILE A 161 -23.04 16.20 6.98
CA ILE A 161 -23.14 15.73 5.60
C ILE A 161 -23.79 16.88 4.83
N SER A 162 -23.02 17.58 3.99
CA SER A 162 -23.55 18.56 3.06
C SER A 162 -24.48 17.84 2.08
N PRO A 163 -25.77 18.19 2.02
CA PRO A 163 -26.63 17.69 0.95
C PRO A 163 -26.16 18.33 -0.35
N ILE A 164 -25.95 17.47 -1.36
CA ILE A 164 -25.67 17.88 -2.72
C ILE A 164 -27.02 18.28 -3.37
N PHE A 165 -27.05 19.44 -4.05
CA PHE A 165 -28.16 20.06 -4.81
C PHE A 165 -29.26 20.73 -3.95
N GLU A 166 -29.74 21.95 -4.20
CA GLU A 166 -29.83 22.82 -5.39
C GLU A 166 -29.25 24.23 -5.17
#